data_AF-A0A971BAB0-F1
#
_entry.id   AF-A0A971BAB0-F1
#
_cell.length_a   1.000
_cell.length_b   1.000
_cell.length_c   1.000
_cell.angle_alpha   90.00
_cell.angle_beta   90.00
_cell.angle_gamma   90.00
#
_symmetry.space_group_name_H-M   'P 1'
#
loop_
_entity.id
_entity.type
_entity.pdbx_description
1 polymer ?
#
loop_
_entity_poly.entity_id
_entity_poly.type
_entity_poly.pdbx_seq_one_letter_code
_entity_poly.pdbx_strand_id
1 'polypeptide(L)'
;MDKVKFGKTFYNVCLIICVVILLAAFLIFKTKDSSGNILPEEELIQTWIFRYLVSFYMFTFLIPLAALVREYTSGEYVAKKMKIKIVVGVIALVAGTILIFVTWNLSTAQLCMLGAMLSAVYILAPTTKTPLKK
;
A
#
# COMPACT_ATOMS: atom_id res chain seq x y z
N MET A 1 9.59 12.42 -23.42
CA MET A 1 9.24 11.01 -23.13
C MET A 1 7.73 10.84 -23.35
N ASP A 2 7.30 9.79 -24.04
CA ASP A 2 5.87 9.47 -24.21
C ASP A 2 5.18 9.37 -22.83
N LYS A 3 4.01 10.02 -22.67
CA LYS A 3 3.26 10.06 -21.42
C LYS A 3 2.89 8.66 -20.92
N VAL A 4 2.52 7.76 -21.83
CA VAL A 4 2.17 6.36 -21.52
C VAL A 4 3.41 5.60 -21.05
N LYS A 5 4.55 5.84 -21.71
CA LYS A 5 5.84 5.25 -21.32
C LYS A 5 6.27 5.74 -19.93
N PHE A 6 6.11 7.03 -19.64
CA PHE A 6 6.37 7.59 -18.31
C PHE A 6 5.53 6.91 -17.23
N GLY A 7 4.21 6.80 -17.44
CA GLY A 7 3.31 6.17 -16.47
C GLY A 7 3.66 4.73 -16.14
N LYS A 8 4.01 3.93 -17.16
CA LYS A 8 4.46 2.55 -16.99
C LYS A 8 5.79 2.48 -16.24
N THR A 9 6.77 3.31 -16.62
CA THR A 9 8.07 3.34 -15.93
C THR A 9 7.91 3.76 -14.47
N PHE A 10 7.15 4.83 -14.20
CA PHE A 10 6.86 5.31 -12.85
C PHE A 10 6.22 4.20 -12.00
N TYR A 11 5.20 3.53 -12.53
CA TYR A 11 4.55 2.42 -11.87
C TYR A 11 5.53 1.30 -11.49
N ASN A 12 6.35 0.86 -12.43
CA ASN A 12 7.32 -0.20 -12.20
C ASN A 12 8.37 0.20 -11.15
N VAL A 13 8.87 1.43 -11.20
CA VAL A 13 9.82 1.96 -10.20
C VAL A 13 9.18 1.99 -8.81
N CYS A 14 7.95 2.47 -8.68
CA CYS A 14 7.23 2.47 -7.40
C CYS A 14 7.00 1.05 -6.87
N LEU A 15 6.69 0.08 -7.72
CA LEU A 15 6.56 -1.32 -7.30
C LEU A 15 7.89 -1.90 -6.80
N ILE A 16 8.99 -1.62 -7.50
CA ILE A 16 10.33 -2.06 -7.07
C ILE A 16 10.66 -1.45 -5.69
N ILE A 17 10.45 -0.14 -5.54
CA ILE A 17 10.66 0.56 -4.26
C ILE A 17 9.78 -0.05 -3.16
N CYS A 18 8.52 -0.35 -3.47
CA CYS A 18 7.61 -0.99 -2.53
C CYS A 18 8.15 -2.35 -2.04
N VAL A 19 8.59 -3.21 -2.95
CA VAL A 19 9.16 -4.52 -2.60
C VAL A 19 10.41 -4.35 -1.74
N VAL A 20 11.30 -3.43 -2.11
CA VAL A 20 12.52 -3.14 -1.35
C VAL A 20 12.19 -2.67 0.08
N ILE A 21 11.24 -1.75 0.24
CA ILE A 21 10.83 -1.25 1.57
C ILE A 21 10.21 -2.37 2.40
N LEU A 22 9.33 -3.18 1.81
CA LEU A 22 8.70 -4.30 2.51
C LEU A 22 9.76 -5.31 2.99
N LEU A 23 10.73 -5.67 2.15
CA LEU A 23 11.83 -6.55 2.53
C LEU A 23 12.73 -5.91 3.60
N ALA A 24 13.07 -4.62 3.44
CA ALA A 24 13.88 -3.88 4.40
C ALA A 24 13.20 -3.80 5.77
N ALA A 25 11.88 -3.73 5.84
CA ALA A 25 11.14 -3.73 7.11
C ALA A 25 11.40 -5.02 7.93
N PHE A 26 11.56 -6.18 7.29
CA PHE A 26 11.93 -7.42 7.99
C PHE A 26 13.38 -7.40 8.50
N LEU A 27 14.27 -6.66 7.85
CA LEU A 27 15.68 -6.54 8.22
C LEU A 27 15.92 -5.48 9.31
N ILE A 28 15.18 -4.37 9.27
CA ILE A 28 15.28 -3.25 10.21
C ILE A 28 14.57 -3.62 11.52
N PHE A 29 13.31 -4.04 11.43
CA PHE A 29 12.51 -4.41 12.59
C PHE A 29 12.70 -5.91 12.83
N LYS A 30 13.78 -6.28 13.52
CA LYS A 30 14.13 -7.68 13.80
C LYS A 30 13.31 -8.24 14.95
N THR A 31 13.00 -9.54 14.91
CA THR A 31 12.33 -10.26 16.01
C THR A 31 13.30 -11.00 16.92
N LYS A 32 14.60 -10.87 16.65
CA LYS A 32 15.68 -11.51 17.41
C LYS A 32 16.75 -10.49 17.75
N ASP A 33 17.36 -10.66 18.92
CA ASP A 33 18.50 -9.89 19.37
C ASP A 33 19.80 -10.30 18.63
N SER A 34 20.91 -9.63 18.93
CA SER A 34 22.23 -9.93 18.35
C SER A 34 22.77 -11.32 18.72
N SER A 35 22.21 -11.94 19.77
CA SER A 35 22.56 -13.28 20.24
C SER A 35 21.69 -14.38 19.61
N GLY A 36 20.70 -13.99 18.80
CA GLY A 36 19.77 -14.92 18.13
C GLY A 36 18.56 -15.34 18.97
N ASN A 37 18.41 -14.78 20.17
CA ASN A 37 17.25 -15.02 21.04
C ASN A 37 16.05 -14.20 20.57
N ILE A 38 14.84 -14.73 20.78
CA ILE A 38 13.61 -13.99 20.49
C ILE A 38 13.50 -12.80 21.44
N LEU A 39 13.10 -11.65 20.91
CA LEU A 39 12.91 -10.44 21.72
C LEU A 39 11.84 -10.66 22.82
N PRO A 40 11.91 -9.91 23.93
CA PRO A 40 10.83 -9.83 24.90
C PRO A 40 9.49 -9.52 24.23
N GLU A 41 8.39 -10.00 24.80
CA GLU A 41 7.06 -9.92 24.20
C GLU A 41 6.65 -8.48 23.81
N GLU A 42 6.93 -7.50 24.67
CA GLU A 42 6.61 -6.10 24.42
C GLU A 42 7.36 -5.53 23.20
N GLU A 43 8.65 -5.82 23.07
CA GLU A 43 9.48 -5.39 21.93
C GLU A 43 9.08 -6.12 20.64
N LEU A 44 8.70 -7.39 20.76
CA LEU A 44 8.18 -8.18 19.65
C LEU A 44 6.88 -7.57 19.12
N ILE A 45 5.95 -7.21 20.00
CA ILE A 45 4.68 -6.56 19.64
C ILE A 45 4.94 -5.24 18.91
N GLN A 46 5.84 -4.39 19.44
CA GLN A 46 6.20 -3.13 18.77
C GLN A 46 6.80 -3.38 17.38
N THR A 47 7.73 -4.33 17.27
CA THR A 47 8.34 -4.74 16.01
C THR A 47 7.28 -5.13 14.97
N TRP A 48 6.28 -5.92 15.36
CA TRP A 48 5.18 -6.30 14.47
C TRP A 48 4.27 -5.12 14.10
N ILE A 49 3.93 -4.25 15.04
CA ILE A 49 3.16 -3.03 14.77
C ILE A 49 3.88 -2.18 13.72
N PHE A 50 5.19 -1.96 13.84
CA PHE A 50 5.96 -1.21 12.84
C PHE A 50 5.98 -1.88 11.47
N ARG A 51 6.14 -3.21 11.41
CA ARG A 51 6.07 -3.94 10.13
C ARG A 51 4.70 -3.80 9.46
N TYR A 52 3.61 -3.89 10.23
CA TYR A 52 2.27 -3.69 9.71
C TYR A 52 2.01 -2.24 9.30
N LEU A 53 2.54 -1.27 10.03
CA LEU A 53 2.45 0.15 9.69
C LEU A 53 3.16 0.46 8.36
N VAL A 54 4.38 -0.07 8.16
CA VAL A 54 5.10 0.07 6.88
C VAL A 54 4.28 -0.54 5.75
N SER A 55 3.77 -1.76 5.96
CA SER A 55 2.95 -2.45 4.96
C SER A 55 1.67 -1.68 4.63
N PHE A 56 1.01 -1.15 5.66
CA PHE A 56 -0.18 -0.31 5.53
C PHE A 56 0.08 0.91 4.62
N TYR A 57 1.18 1.63 4.80
CA TYR A 57 1.50 2.78 3.95
C TYR A 57 1.87 2.39 2.52
N MET A 58 2.52 1.24 2.32
CA MET A 58 2.78 0.74 0.97
C MET A 58 1.48 0.44 0.21
N PHE A 59 0.50 -0.18 0.88
CA PHE A 59 -0.77 -0.55 0.28
C PHE A 59 -1.78 0.59 0.16
N THR A 60 -1.76 1.59 1.05
CA THR A 60 -2.70 2.73 0.98
C THR A 60 -2.17 3.91 0.19
N PHE A 61 -0.86 4.06 0.05
CA PHE A 61 -0.26 5.24 -0.57
C PHE A 61 0.54 4.90 -1.82
N LEU A 62 1.68 4.20 -1.69
CA LEU A 62 2.64 4.06 -2.79
C LEU A 62 2.07 3.28 -3.98
N ILE A 63 1.49 2.09 -3.73
CA ILE A 63 0.91 1.25 -4.79
C ILE A 63 -0.31 1.94 -5.43
N PRO A 64 -1.31 2.45 -4.66
CA PRO A 64 -2.44 3.19 -5.23
C PRO A 64 -2.02 4.40 -6.05
N LEU A 65 -1.10 5.23 -5.53
CA LEU A 65 -0.63 6.42 -6.24
C LEU A 65 0.02 6.05 -7.57
N ALA A 66 0.89 5.04 -7.56
CA ALA A 66 1.52 4.53 -8.78
C ALA A 66 0.49 4.05 -9.81
N ALA A 67 -0.51 3.28 -9.37
CA ALA A 67 -1.56 2.76 -10.23
C ALA A 67 -2.40 3.88 -10.84
N LEU A 68 -2.77 4.88 -10.03
CA LEU A 68 -3.54 6.04 -10.47
C LEU A 68 -2.76 6.90 -11.46
N VAL A 69 -1.46 7.15 -11.22
CA VAL A 69 -0.62 7.90 -12.16
C VAL A 69 -0.50 7.16 -13.50
N ARG A 70 -0.32 5.84 -13.49
CA ARG A 70 -0.29 5.02 -14.71
C ARG A 70 -1.60 5.11 -15.49
N GLU A 71 -2.72 5.01 -14.80
CA GLU A 71 -4.06 5.06 -15.42
C GLU A 71 -4.40 6.48 -15.93
N TYR A 72 -3.98 7.52 -15.21
CA TYR A 72 -4.15 8.90 -15.64
C TYR A 72 -3.32 9.21 -16.90
N THR A 73 -2.09 8.72 -16.95
CA THR A 73 -1.16 8.96 -18.07
C THR A 73 -1.47 8.14 -19.31
N SER A 74 -2.20 7.02 -19.19
CA SER A 74 -2.70 6.27 -20.35
C SER A 74 -3.86 6.97 -21.05
N GLY A 75 -4.60 7.84 -20.35
CA GLY A 75 -5.78 8.53 -20.90
C GLY A 75 -7.01 7.63 -21.11
N GLU A 76 -6.88 6.32 -20.87
CA GLU A 76 -7.95 5.34 -21.06
C GLU A 76 -8.63 5.00 -19.73
N TYR A 77 -9.44 5.93 -19.21
CA TYR A 77 -10.13 5.70 -17.94
C TYR A 77 -11.53 6.34 -17.89
N VAL A 78 -12.40 5.78 -17.04
CA VAL A 78 -13.69 6.40 -16.75
C VAL A 78 -13.51 7.37 -15.57
N ALA A 79 -13.59 8.68 -15.83
CA ALA A 79 -13.34 9.73 -14.84
C ALA A 79 -14.14 9.55 -13.53
N LYS A 80 -15.40 9.09 -13.60
CA LYS A 80 -16.21 8.80 -12.41
C LYS A 80 -15.60 7.68 -11.55
N LYS A 81 -15.16 6.58 -12.16
CA LYS A 81 -14.53 5.45 -11.45
C LYS A 81 -13.17 5.85 -10.86
N MET A 82 -12.40 6.66 -11.59
CA MET A 82 -11.12 7.21 -11.12
C MET A 82 -11.29 8.06 -9.85
N LYS A 83 -12.29 8.95 -9.82
CA LYS A 83 -12.62 9.74 -8.61
C LYS A 83 -12.97 8.84 -7.42
N ILE A 84 -13.76 7.78 -7.64
CA ILE A 84 -14.12 6.83 -6.57
C ILE A 84 -12.87 6.14 -6.00
N LYS A 85 -11.96 5.67 -6.86
CA LYS A 85 -10.68 5.07 -6.42
C LYS A 85 -9.86 6.02 -5.56
N ILE A 86 -9.76 7.30 -5.95
CA ILE A 86 -9.04 8.32 -5.19
C ILE A 86 -9.68 8.49 -3.81
N VAL A 87 -11.01 8.61 -3.74
CA VAL A 87 -11.74 8.76 -2.48
C VAL A 87 -11.55 7.53 -1.58
N VAL A 88 -11.66 6.33 -2.13
CA VAL A 88 -11.42 5.07 -1.40
C VAL A 88 -10.00 4.99 -0.85
N GLY A 89 -8.99 5.39 -1.64
CA GLY A 89 -7.59 5.42 -1.20
C GLY A 89 -7.35 6.43 -0.07
N VAL A 90 -7.88 7.65 -0.21
CA VAL A 90 -7.74 8.70 0.81
C VAL A 90 -8.44 8.31 2.11
N ILE A 91 -9.67 7.77 2.04
CA ILE A 91 -10.39 7.33 3.24
C ILE A 91 -9.63 6.19 3.92
N ALA A 92 -9.16 5.19 3.17
CA ALA A 92 -8.40 4.08 3.74
C ALA A 92 -7.11 4.55 4.43
N LEU A 93 -6.38 5.48 3.80
CA LEU A 93 -5.16 6.07 4.36
C LEU A 93 -5.45 6.84 5.66
N VAL A 94 -6.41 7.76 5.64
CA VAL A 94 -6.70 8.63 6.79
C VAL A 94 -7.31 7.82 7.95
N ALA A 95 -8.34 7.03 7.67
CA ALA A 95 -9.02 6.24 8.70
C ALA A 95 -8.08 5.20 9.31
N GLY A 96 -7.31 4.49 8.48
CA GLY A 96 -6.34 3.51 8.96
C GLY A 96 -5.21 4.15 9.79
N THR A 97 -4.69 5.30 9.36
CA THR A 97 -3.68 6.04 10.13
C THR A 97 -4.22 6.43 11.50
N ILE A 98 -5.42 7.04 11.56
CA ILE A 98 -6.04 7.44 12.83
C ILE A 98 -6.23 6.23 13.74
N LEU A 99 -6.78 5.13 13.23
CA LEU A 99 -7.03 3.93 14.03
C LEU A 99 -5.74 3.35 14.61
N ILE A 100 -4.66 3.23 13.81
CA ILE A 100 -3.40 2.67 14.29
C ILE A 100 -2.77 3.54 15.38
N PHE A 101 -2.74 4.87 15.19
CA PHE A 101 -2.10 5.77 16.17
C PHE A 101 -2.92 5.98 17.44
N VAL A 102 -4.26 5.90 17.37
CA VAL A 102 -5.12 6.03 18.55
C VAL A 102 -5.09 4.78 19.41
N THR A 103 -5.09 3.58 18.83
CA THR A 103 -5.14 2.34 19.62
C THR A 103 -3.77 1.78 19.95
N TRP A 104 -2.77 2.02 19.09
CA TRP A 104 -1.43 1.45 19.16
C TRP A 104 -1.43 -0.06 19.49
N ASN A 105 -2.34 -0.79 18.85
CA ASN A 105 -2.59 -2.20 19.13
C ASN A 105 -2.25 -3.09 17.93
N LEU A 106 -1.67 -4.27 18.20
CA LEU A 106 -1.26 -5.23 17.18
C LEU A 106 -2.40 -5.67 16.27
N SER A 107 -3.55 -6.03 16.85
CA SER A 107 -4.73 -6.47 16.11
C SER A 107 -5.28 -5.35 15.23
N THR A 108 -5.31 -4.10 15.74
CA THR A 108 -5.71 -2.93 14.93
C THR A 108 -4.75 -2.71 13.76
N ALA A 109 -3.43 -2.74 14.00
CA ALA A 109 -2.42 -2.58 12.95
C ALA A 109 -2.55 -3.66 11.87
N GLN A 110 -2.76 -4.92 12.26
CA GLN A 110 -2.97 -6.02 11.34
C GLN A 110 -4.25 -5.86 10.53
N LEU A 111 -5.38 -5.50 11.17
CA LEU A 111 -6.65 -5.27 10.48
C LEU A 111 -6.57 -4.09 9.50
N CYS A 112 -5.92 -3.00 9.89
CA CYS A 112 -5.70 -1.85 9.00
C CYS A 112 -4.83 -2.23 7.80
N MET A 113 -3.78 -3.03 7.99
CA MET A 113 -2.95 -3.54 6.90
C MET A 113 -3.76 -4.43 5.94
N LEU A 114 -4.59 -5.35 6.44
CA LEU A 114 -5.46 -6.18 5.59
C LEU A 114 -6.50 -5.34 4.83
N GLY A 115 -7.12 -4.36 5.51
CA GLY A 115 -8.03 -3.41 4.88
C GLY A 115 -7.36 -2.58 3.79
N ALA A 116 -6.10 -2.18 4.00
CA ALA A 116 -5.29 -1.49 3.01
C ALA A 116 -5.02 -2.36 1.78
N MET A 117 -4.72 -3.65 1.96
CA MET A 117 -4.55 -4.59 0.85
C MET A 117 -5.82 -4.68 -0.01
N LEU A 118 -7.00 -4.81 0.61
CA LEU A 118 -8.28 -4.86 -0.10
C LEU A 118 -8.54 -3.57 -0.88
N SER A 119 -8.25 -2.41 -0.28
CA SER A 119 -8.34 -1.11 -0.94
C SER A 119 -7.39 -1.02 -2.15
N ALA A 120 -6.14 -1.47 -1.99
CA ALA A 120 -5.16 -1.51 -3.07
C ALA A 120 -5.64 -2.37 -4.25
N VAL A 121 -6.17 -3.57 -3.97
CA VAL A 121 -6.73 -4.46 -5.02
C VAL A 121 -7.87 -3.79 -5.77
N TYR A 122 -8.78 -3.12 -5.07
CA TYR A 122 -9.86 -2.35 -5.70
C TYR A 122 -9.32 -1.22 -6.60
N ILE A 123 -8.30 -0.49 -6.15
CA ILE A 123 -7.70 0.61 -6.90
C ILE A 123 -6.90 0.09 -8.11
N LEU A 124 -6.31 -1.10 -8.03
CA LEU A 124 -5.60 -1.73 -9.14
C LEU A 124 -6.54 -2.22 -10.25
N ALA A 125 -7.81 -2.52 -9.93
CA ALA A 125 -8.79 -2.98 -10.91
C ALA A 125 -9.01 -1.92 -12.01
N PRO A 126 -8.81 -2.22 -13.30
CA PRO A 126 -8.84 -1.21 -14.37
C PRO A 126 -10.19 -0.50 -14.46
N THR A 127 -10.19 0.82 -14.67
CA THR A 127 -11.42 1.58 -14.95
C THR A 127 -11.72 1.72 -16.44
N THR A 128 -10.88 1.15 -17.30
CA THR A 128 -11.01 1.20 -18.76
C THR A 128 -12.40 0.74 -19.19
N LYS A 129 -12.86 1.27 -20.33
CA LYS A 129 -13.97 0.66 -21.06
C LYS A 129 -13.46 -0.66 -21.58
N THR A 130 -13.75 -1.78 -20.92
CA THR A 130 -13.63 -3.07 -21.58
C THR A 130 -14.41 -2.94 -22.90
N PRO A 131 -13.82 -3.17 -24.08
CA PRO A 131 -14.67 -3.62 -25.17
C PRO A 131 -15.23 -4.94 -24.65
N LEU A 132 -16.53 -4.96 -24.32
CA LEU A 132 -17.27 -6.22 -24.39
C LEU A 132 -16.92 -6.77 -25.77
N LYS A 133 -16.22 -7.91 -25.81
CA LYS A 133 -15.83 -8.57 -27.05
C LYS A 133 -17.01 -8.48 -28.03
N LYS A 134 -16.80 -7.83 -29.17
CA LYS A 134 -17.70 -7.99 -30.32
C LYS A 134 -17.50 -9.39 -30.88
#